data_AF-H9FJJ6-F1
#
_entry.id   AF-H9FJJ6-F1
#
_cell.length_a   1.000
_cell.length_b   1.000
_cell.length_c   1.000
_cell.angle_alpha   90.00
_cell.angle_beta   90.00
_cell.angle_gamma   90.00
#
_symmetry.space_group_name_H-M   'P 1'
#
loop_
_entity.id
_entity.type
_entity.pdbx_description
1 polymer ?
#
loop_
_entity_poly.entity_id
_entity_poly.type
_entity_poly.pdbx_seq_one_letter_code
_entity_poly.pdbx_strand_id
1 'polypeptide(L)'
;CDRCAPNTWQLASGTGCDPCNCNAAHSFGPSCNEFTGQCQCMPGFGGRTCSECQELFWGDPDVECRACDCDPRGIETPQCDQSTGQCVCVEGVEGPRCDKCTRGYSGVFPDCTPCHQCFALWDVIIAELTNRTHRFLEKAKALKISGVIGPYRETVDSVERKVSEIKDILAQSPAAEPLKNIGNLFEEAEKLIKDVTEMMAQVEVKLSDTTSQSNSTAKELDSLQTEAESLDNTVKELAEQLEFIKNSDIRGALDSITKYFQMSLEAEERVNASTAEPNSTVEQSALMRDRVEDVMMERESQFKEKQEEQARLLDELAGKLQSLDLSAAAEMTCGTPPGASCSETECGGPNCRTDEGEKKCGGPGCGGLVTVAHNAWQKAMDLDQDVLSALSEVEQLSKMVSEAKLRADEAKQSAEDILLKTNATKEKMDKSNEDL
;
A
#
# COMPACT_ATOMS: atom_id res chain seq x y z
N CYS A 1 -26.28 36.33 25.01
CA CYS A 1 -25.09 35.62 24.49
C CYS A 1 -25.50 34.98 23.18
N ASP A 2 -25.12 35.61 22.07
CA ASP A 2 -25.47 35.24 20.69
C ASP A 2 -24.34 34.51 19.95
N ARG A 3 -23.13 34.45 20.55
CA ARG A 3 -21.95 33.74 20.05
C ARG A 3 -21.12 33.16 21.19
N CYS A 4 -20.30 32.18 20.85
CA CYS A 4 -19.32 31.61 21.77
C CYS A 4 -18.11 32.53 21.97
N ALA A 5 -17.42 32.37 23.10
CA ALA A 5 -16.14 33.03 23.34
C ALA A 5 -15.06 32.40 22.42
N PRO A 6 -13.92 33.09 22.16
CA PRO A 6 -12.83 32.50 21.40
C PRO A 6 -12.42 31.13 21.96
N ASN A 7 -12.09 30.19 21.06
CA ASN A 7 -11.72 28.81 21.38
C ASN A 7 -12.84 27.98 22.05
N THR A 8 -14.10 28.37 21.87
CA THR A 8 -15.29 27.60 22.31
C THR A 8 -16.32 27.49 21.19
N TRP A 9 -17.17 26.46 21.21
CA TRP A 9 -18.12 26.11 20.15
C TRP A 9 -19.44 25.56 20.72
N GLN A 10 -20.38 25.22 19.85
CA GLN A 10 -21.62 24.48 20.19
C GLN A 10 -22.70 25.27 20.97
N LEU A 11 -22.83 26.59 20.74
CA LEU A 11 -23.89 27.40 21.36
C LEU A 11 -25.31 26.85 21.12
N ALA A 12 -25.52 26.18 19.98
CA ALA A 12 -26.80 25.60 19.58
C ALA A 12 -27.27 24.44 20.49
N SER A 13 -26.41 23.90 21.35
CA SER A 13 -26.76 22.85 22.32
C SER A 13 -27.76 23.29 23.39
N GLY A 14 -27.85 24.60 23.65
CA GLY A 14 -28.69 25.17 24.71
C GLY A 14 -28.10 25.03 26.12
N THR A 15 -26.98 24.33 26.29
CA THR A 15 -26.27 24.16 27.58
C THR A 15 -25.13 25.15 27.78
N GLY A 16 -24.70 25.85 26.73
CA GLY A 16 -23.58 26.79 26.75
C GLY A 16 -22.61 26.53 25.60
N CYS A 17 -21.39 27.02 25.74
CA CYS A 17 -20.30 26.77 24.78
C CYS A 17 -19.25 25.86 25.41
N ASP A 18 -18.79 24.88 24.62
CA ASP A 18 -17.76 23.92 25.03
C ASP A 18 -16.39 24.31 24.47
N PRO A 19 -15.29 23.96 25.14
CA PRO A 19 -13.95 24.26 24.65
C PRO A 19 -13.62 23.47 23.37
N CYS A 20 -12.86 24.10 22.47
CA CYS A 20 -12.43 23.47 21.22
C CYS A 20 -11.55 22.24 21.45
N ASN A 21 -10.60 22.33 22.39
CA ASN A 21 -9.60 21.30 22.71
C ASN A 21 -8.74 20.87 21.51
N CYS A 22 -8.34 21.82 20.65
CA CYS A 22 -7.40 21.53 19.57
C CYS A 22 -6.04 21.11 20.12
N ASN A 23 -5.44 20.06 19.54
CA ASN A 23 -4.10 19.61 19.90
C ASN A 23 -3.07 20.71 19.56
N ALA A 24 -2.36 21.20 20.57
CA ALA A 24 -1.44 22.32 20.42
C ALA A 24 -0.26 22.02 19.48
N ALA A 25 0.14 20.76 19.36
CA ALA A 25 1.25 20.34 18.51
C ALA A 25 0.81 20.03 17.07
N HIS A 26 -0.46 19.67 16.84
CA HIS A 26 -0.94 19.15 15.54
C HIS A 26 -1.98 20.06 14.87
N SER A 27 -2.26 21.23 15.44
CA SER A 27 -3.17 22.24 14.89
C SER A 27 -2.44 23.56 14.65
N PHE A 28 -2.94 24.37 13.72
CA PHE A 28 -2.40 25.71 13.47
C PHE A 28 -2.71 26.69 14.62
N GLY A 29 -3.63 26.34 15.52
CA GLY A 29 -3.99 27.16 16.67
C GLY A 29 -5.14 26.58 17.47
N PRO A 30 -5.48 27.22 18.60
CA PRO A 30 -6.50 26.73 19.54
C PRO A 30 -7.95 26.97 19.09
N SER A 31 -8.15 27.66 17.96
CA SER A 31 -9.46 28.02 17.44
C SER A 31 -10.09 26.87 16.65
N CYS A 32 -11.41 26.77 16.73
CA CYS A 32 -12.19 25.79 15.97
C CYS A 32 -13.44 26.45 15.37
N ASN A 33 -14.09 25.74 14.45
CA ASN A 33 -15.37 26.18 13.90
C ASN A 33 -16.45 26.26 15.00
N GLU A 34 -17.15 27.39 15.11
CA GLU A 34 -18.11 27.65 16.19
C GLU A 34 -19.33 26.72 16.19
N PHE A 35 -19.63 26.06 15.06
CA PHE A 35 -20.77 25.14 14.91
C PHE A 35 -20.36 23.67 14.98
N THR A 36 -19.28 23.28 14.30
CA THR A 36 -18.84 21.88 14.22
C THR A 36 -17.78 21.50 15.24
N GLY A 37 -17.12 22.50 15.84
CA GLY A 37 -16.01 22.29 16.76
C GLY A 37 -14.72 21.81 16.09
N GLN A 38 -14.66 21.81 14.75
CA GLN A 38 -13.52 21.32 13.98
C GLN A 38 -12.33 22.28 14.05
N CYS A 39 -11.20 21.78 14.51
CA CYS A 39 -9.92 22.48 14.56
C CYS A 39 -9.22 22.51 13.19
N GLN A 40 -8.33 23.48 12.99
CA GLN A 40 -7.49 23.57 11.79
C GLN A 40 -6.24 22.70 11.97
N CYS A 41 -6.26 21.49 11.42
CA CYS A 41 -5.19 20.51 11.58
C CYS A 41 -4.04 20.73 10.60
N MET A 42 -2.82 20.40 11.04
CA MET A 42 -1.65 20.35 10.17
C MET A 42 -1.72 19.15 9.21
N PRO A 43 -1.00 19.17 8.07
CA PRO A 43 -1.03 18.08 7.09
C PRO A 43 -0.72 16.72 7.71
N GLY A 44 -1.54 15.72 7.41
CA GLY A 44 -1.41 14.35 7.93
C GLY A 44 -2.16 14.09 9.25
N PHE A 45 -2.63 15.14 9.94
CA PHE A 45 -3.42 15.04 11.17
C PHE A 45 -4.90 15.37 10.90
N GLY A 46 -5.78 14.74 11.66
CA GLY A 46 -7.23 14.79 11.50
C GLY A 46 -8.00 14.58 12.80
N GLY A 47 -9.30 14.33 12.64
CA GLY A 47 -10.26 14.33 13.73
C GLY A 47 -10.65 15.74 14.16
N ARG A 48 -11.68 15.86 15.01
CA ARG A 48 -12.21 17.16 15.45
C ARG A 48 -11.15 18.03 16.13
N THR A 49 -10.25 17.40 16.88
CA THR A 49 -9.22 18.05 17.70
C THR A 49 -7.80 17.93 17.15
N CYS A 50 -7.60 17.38 15.94
CA CYS A 50 -6.26 17.12 15.39
C CYS A 50 -5.46 16.09 16.22
N SER A 51 -6.16 15.15 16.85
CA SER A 51 -5.58 14.11 17.71
C SER A 51 -5.51 12.74 17.03
N GLU A 52 -5.92 12.66 15.77
CA GLU A 52 -5.96 11.44 14.98
C GLU A 52 -5.15 11.65 13.70
N CYS A 53 -4.84 10.57 12.99
CA CYS A 53 -4.34 10.71 11.63
C CYS A 53 -5.48 11.12 10.69
N GLN A 54 -5.15 11.92 9.67
CA GLN A 54 -6.09 12.33 8.65
C GLN A 54 -6.66 11.12 7.88
N GLU A 55 -7.83 11.26 7.26
CA GLU A 55 -8.28 10.31 6.24
C GLU A 55 -7.20 10.12 5.16
N LEU A 56 -7.03 8.88 4.72
CA LEU A 56 -5.95 8.37 3.88
C LEU A 56 -4.57 8.31 4.55
N PHE A 57 -4.51 8.45 5.87
CA PHE A 57 -3.29 8.27 6.67
C PHE A 57 -3.48 7.19 7.75
N TRP A 58 -2.38 6.70 8.29
CA TRP A 58 -2.30 5.68 9.33
C TRP A 58 -1.07 5.91 10.22
N GLY A 59 -1.06 5.31 11.40
CA GLY A 59 0.04 5.38 12.36
C GLY A 59 -0.40 5.87 13.73
N ASP A 60 0.59 6.19 14.56
CA ASP A 60 0.38 6.75 15.88
C ASP A 60 0.47 8.29 15.79
N PRO A 61 -0.62 9.03 16.08
CA PRO A 61 -0.63 10.49 16.04
C PRO A 61 0.40 11.16 16.94
N ASP A 62 0.85 10.52 18.02
CA ASP A 62 1.88 11.08 18.92
C ASP A 62 3.31 10.85 18.40
N VAL A 63 3.48 9.96 17.40
CA VAL A 63 4.77 9.64 16.79
C VAL A 63 4.87 10.19 15.38
N GLU A 64 4.02 9.68 14.47
CA GLU A 64 4.01 10.04 13.06
C GLU A 64 2.76 9.47 12.35
N CYS A 65 2.06 10.33 11.59
CA CYS A 65 1.02 9.92 10.65
C CYS A 65 1.59 9.80 9.24
N ARG A 66 1.42 8.63 8.61
CA ARG A 66 1.91 8.32 7.27
C ARG A 66 0.77 8.13 6.29
N ALA A 67 0.94 8.60 5.06
CA ALA A 67 -0.06 8.40 4.02
C ALA A 67 -0.18 6.90 3.68
N CYS A 68 -1.41 6.46 3.39
CA CYS A 68 -1.68 5.14 2.85
C CYS A 68 -1.07 5.02 1.45
N ASP A 69 -0.21 4.03 1.25
CA ASP A 69 0.50 3.81 -0.02
C ASP A 69 -0.09 2.62 -0.79
N CYS A 70 -1.40 2.64 -1.00
CA CYS A 70 -2.12 1.56 -1.68
C CYS A 70 -2.13 1.73 -3.22
N ASP A 71 -2.01 0.65 -4.00
CA ASP A 71 -2.22 0.71 -5.45
C ASP A 71 -3.72 0.83 -5.76
N PRO A 72 -4.15 1.91 -6.43
CA PRO A 72 -5.57 2.19 -6.66
C PRO A 72 -6.26 1.14 -7.53
N ARG A 73 -5.51 0.29 -8.26
CA ARG A 73 -6.07 -0.76 -9.11
C ARG A 73 -6.37 -2.05 -8.34
N GLY A 74 -5.80 -2.20 -7.13
CA GLY A 74 -5.88 -3.42 -6.35
C GLY A 74 -6.64 -3.30 -5.04
N ILE A 75 -7.22 -2.14 -4.73
CA ILE A 75 -7.90 -1.87 -3.45
C ILE A 75 -9.41 -1.70 -3.58
N GLU A 76 -10.12 -2.13 -2.55
CA GLU A 76 -11.55 -1.84 -2.38
C GLU A 76 -11.78 -0.40 -1.91
N THR A 77 -10.92 0.09 -1.01
CA THR A 77 -11.01 1.42 -0.42
C THR A 77 -9.66 2.14 -0.41
N PRO A 78 -9.62 3.46 -0.63
CA PRO A 78 -8.38 4.25 -0.54
C PRO A 78 -7.78 4.34 0.87
N GLN A 79 -8.62 4.20 1.91
CA GLN A 79 -8.16 4.17 3.31
C GLN A 79 -7.58 2.79 3.64
N CYS A 80 -6.37 2.79 4.18
CA CYS A 80 -5.72 1.62 4.77
C CYS A 80 -6.04 1.49 6.26
N ASP A 81 -5.73 0.35 6.87
CA ASP A 81 -5.91 0.15 8.31
C ASP A 81 -5.15 1.23 9.11
N GLN A 82 -5.86 1.94 10.00
CA GLN A 82 -5.31 3.12 10.68
C GLN A 82 -4.14 2.80 11.62
N SER A 83 -3.98 1.55 12.05
CA SER A 83 -2.94 1.14 12.99
C SER A 83 -1.74 0.48 12.30
N THR A 84 -2.00 -0.32 11.26
CA THR A 84 -0.98 -1.16 10.60
C THR A 84 -0.57 -0.64 9.23
N GLY A 85 -1.38 0.22 8.60
CA GLY A 85 -1.16 0.69 7.24
C GLY A 85 -1.50 -0.32 6.16
N GLN A 86 -2.10 -1.46 6.53
CA GLN A 86 -2.42 -2.52 5.58
C GLN A 86 -3.61 -2.11 4.69
N CYS A 87 -3.42 -2.21 3.37
CA CYS A 87 -4.47 -1.92 2.39
C CYS A 87 -5.52 -3.03 2.32
N VAL A 88 -6.77 -2.66 2.02
CA VAL A 88 -7.87 -3.61 1.79
C VAL A 88 -7.90 -3.98 0.30
N CYS A 89 -7.44 -5.18 -0.02
CA CYS A 89 -7.28 -5.63 -1.40
C CYS A 89 -8.59 -6.20 -1.98
N VAL A 90 -8.80 -5.99 -3.29
CA VAL A 90 -9.89 -6.63 -4.04
C VAL A 90 -9.64 -8.13 -4.18
N GLU A 91 -10.72 -8.88 -4.47
CA GLU A 91 -10.64 -10.31 -4.72
C GLU A 91 -9.59 -10.63 -5.82
N GLY A 92 -8.70 -11.57 -5.52
CA GLY A 92 -7.64 -11.98 -6.45
C GLY A 92 -6.33 -11.20 -6.35
N VAL A 93 -6.27 -10.18 -5.49
CA VAL A 93 -5.09 -9.32 -5.28
C VAL A 93 -4.61 -9.42 -3.83
N GLU A 94 -3.29 -9.34 -3.62
CA GLU A 94 -2.67 -9.36 -2.29
C GLU A 94 -1.46 -8.41 -2.23
N GLY A 95 -0.81 -8.39 -1.07
CA GLY A 95 0.37 -7.57 -0.79
C GLY A 95 0.03 -6.39 0.12
N PRO A 96 1.03 -5.80 0.79
CA PRO A 96 0.81 -4.68 1.70
C PRO A 96 0.21 -3.46 0.98
N ARG A 97 0.50 -3.32 -0.32
CA ARG A 97 -0.02 -2.26 -1.21
C ARG A 97 -1.11 -2.74 -2.17
N CYS A 98 -1.50 -4.01 -2.10
CA CYS A 98 -2.41 -4.65 -3.06
C CYS A 98 -1.92 -4.54 -4.52
N ASP A 99 -0.68 -4.91 -4.77
CA ASP A 99 0.05 -4.68 -6.03
C ASP A 99 0.48 -5.98 -6.74
N LYS A 100 -0.04 -7.13 -6.30
CA LYS A 100 0.25 -8.44 -6.91
C LYS A 100 -0.95 -9.38 -6.84
N CYS A 101 -1.01 -10.34 -7.76
CA CYS A 101 -2.06 -11.35 -7.75
C CYS A 101 -1.87 -12.31 -6.57
N THR A 102 -2.98 -12.66 -5.91
CA THR A 102 -2.98 -13.62 -4.81
C THR A 102 -2.89 -15.06 -5.30
N ARG A 103 -2.58 -15.97 -4.37
CA ARG A 103 -2.54 -17.41 -4.65
C ARG A 103 -3.90 -17.89 -5.14
N GLY A 104 -3.89 -18.71 -6.19
CA GLY A 104 -5.11 -19.16 -6.86
C GLY A 104 -5.59 -18.23 -7.97
N TYR A 105 -4.84 -17.17 -8.25
CA TYR A 105 -5.00 -16.31 -9.42
C TYR A 105 -3.72 -16.33 -10.25
N SER A 106 -3.85 -16.11 -11.55
CA SER A 106 -2.78 -16.12 -12.55
C SER A 106 -2.85 -14.87 -13.43
N GLY A 107 -1.71 -14.47 -13.98
CA GLY A 107 -1.58 -13.24 -14.76
C GLY A 107 -0.57 -12.29 -14.13
N VAL A 108 -0.60 -11.04 -14.57
CA VAL A 108 0.25 -9.97 -14.05
C VAL A 108 -0.68 -8.86 -13.58
N PHE A 109 -0.47 -8.39 -12.34
CA PHE A 109 -1.26 -7.30 -11.79
C PHE A 109 -1.29 -6.08 -12.75
N PRO A 110 -2.46 -5.48 -13.01
CA PRO A 110 -3.74 -5.66 -12.32
C PRO A 110 -4.64 -6.81 -12.84
N ASP A 111 -4.24 -7.49 -13.92
CA ASP A 111 -5.07 -8.50 -14.59
C ASP A 111 -4.91 -9.89 -13.93
N CYS A 112 -5.51 -10.03 -12.75
CA CYS A 112 -5.50 -11.28 -11.98
C CYS A 112 -6.72 -12.14 -12.32
N THR A 113 -6.49 -13.29 -12.97
CA THR A 113 -7.54 -14.22 -13.38
C THR A 113 -7.56 -15.46 -12.49
N PRO A 114 -8.72 -15.93 -11.99
CA PRO A 114 -8.77 -17.10 -11.13
C PRO A 114 -8.23 -18.33 -11.88
N CYS A 115 -7.37 -19.08 -11.22
CA CYS A 115 -6.85 -20.35 -11.71
C CYS A 115 -8.00 -21.36 -11.89
N HIS A 116 -7.79 -22.34 -12.76
CA HIS A 116 -8.76 -23.41 -12.97
C HIS A 116 -9.14 -24.10 -11.64
N GLN A 117 -10.39 -24.58 -11.50
CA GLN A 117 -10.91 -25.19 -10.28
C GLN A 117 -10.05 -26.36 -9.74
N CYS A 118 -9.32 -27.05 -10.62
CA CYS A 118 -8.35 -28.08 -10.22
C CYS A 118 -7.26 -27.55 -9.29
N PHE A 119 -6.90 -26.25 -9.38
CA PHE A 119 -5.95 -25.61 -8.49
C PHE A 119 -6.40 -25.72 -7.04
N ALA A 120 -7.66 -25.42 -6.72
CA ALA A 120 -8.16 -25.50 -5.34
C ALA A 120 -8.04 -26.93 -4.77
N LEU A 121 -8.36 -27.95 -5.59
CA LEU A 121 -8.21 -29.36 -5.19
C LEU A 121 -6.75 -29.75 -5.00
N TRP A 122 -5.87 -29.31 -5.92
CA TRP A 122 -4.44 -29.53 -5.82
C TRP A 122 -3.82 -28.82 -4.62
N ASP A 123 -4.26 -27.60 -4.33
CA ASP A 123 -3.70 -26.76 -3.27
C ASP A 123 -3.92 -27.37 -1.90
N VAL A 124 -5.11 -27.94 -1.66
CA VAL A 124 -5.42 -28.70 -0.45
C VAL A 124 -4.51 -29.92 -0.30
N ILE A 125 -4.29 -30.68 -1.39
CA ILE A 125 -3.44 -31.87 -1.37
C ILE A 125 -1.97 -31.49 -1.09
N ILE A 126 -1.48 -30.44 -1.76
CA ILE A 126 -0.12 -29.93 -1.58
C ILE A 126 0.07 -29.37 -0.17
N ALA A 127 -0.91 -28.66 0.39
CA ALA A 127 -0.85 -28.16 1.76
C ALA A 127 -0.79 -29.31 2.79
N GLU A 128 -1.61 -30.34 2.62
CA GLU A 128 -1.60 -31.52 3.52
C GLU A 128 -0.28 -32.30 3.42
N LEU A 129 0.23 -32.52 2.20
CA LEU A 129 1.53 -33.16 1.99
C LEU A 129 2.67 -32.33 2.58
N THR A 130 2.62 -31.02 2.41
CA THR A 130 3.56 -30.06 3.01
C THR A 130 3.57 -30.18 4.54
N ASN A 131 2.39 -30.13 5.18
CA ASN A 131 2.28 -30.23 6.64
C ASN A 131 2.79 -31.59 7.15
N ARG A 132 2.45 -32.69 6.48
CA ARG A 132 2.98 -34.02 6.80
C ARG A 132 4.50 -34.08 6.69
N THR A 133 5.06 -33.45 5.66
CA THR A 133 6.51 -33.40 5.42
C THR A 133 7.20 -32.61 6.53
N HIS A 134 6.69 -31.44 6.90
CA HIS A 134 7.21 -30.66 8.02
C HIS A 134 7.15 -31.42 9.35
N ARG A 135 5.99 -31.98 9.70
CA ARG A 135 5.83 -32.76 10.94
C ARG A 135 6.79 -33.95 11.01
N PHE A 136 7.07 -34.57 9.87
CA PHE A 136 8.01 -35.66 9.78
C PHE A 136 9.47 -35.18 9.93
N LEU A 137 9.83 -34.06 9.31
CA LEU A 137 11.14 -33.42 9.47
C LEU A 137 11.41 -33.04 10.94
N GLU A 138 10.42 -32.45 11.62
CA GLU A 138 10.54 -32.09 13.04
C GLU A 138 10.74 -33.32 13.94
N LYS A 139 10.02 -34.42 13.68
CA LYS A 139 10.26 -35.68 14.38
C LYS A 139 11.65 -36.25 14.12
N ALA A 140 12.15 -36.16 12.89
CA ALA A 140 13.50 -36.60 12.55
C ALA A 140 14.58 -35.76 13.26
N LYS A 141 14.41 -34.43 13.34
CA LYS A 141 15.29 -33.53 14.12
C LYS A 141 15.25 -33.84 15.62
N ALA A 142 14.07 -34.08 16.19
CA ALA A 142 13.93 -34.43 17.60
C ALA A 142 14.63 -35.76 17.94
N LEU A 143 14.52 -36.76 17.06
CA LEU A 143 15.25 -38.04 17.20
C LEU A 143 16.78 -37.84 17.13
N LYS A 144 17.26 -36.83 16.38
CA LYS A 144 18.68 -36.48 16.28
C LYS A 144 19.26 -35.92 17.58
N ILE A 145 18.49 -35.11 18.28
CA ILE A 145 18.87 -34.53 19.58
C ILE A 145 18.85 -35.59 20.70
N SER A 146 17.95 -36.58 20.62
CA SER A 146 17.83 -37.64 21.63
C SER A 146 18.97 -38.68 21.65
N GLY A 147 19.89 -38.65 20.66
CA GLY A 147 21.07 -39.51 20.62
C GLY A 147 20.83 -40.99 20.31
N VAL A 148 19.59 -41.41 20.00
CA VAL A 148 19.19 -42.82 19.77
C VAL A 148 19.63 -43.36 18.37
N ILE A 149 20.49 -42.65 17.65
CA ILE A 149 20.70 -42.86 16.20
C ILE A 149 21.76 -43.93 15.86
N GLY A 150 22.49 -44.49 16.83
CA GLY A 150 23.64 -45.38 16.57
C GLY A 150 23.39 -46.45 15.50
N PRO A 151 22.37 -47.33 15.63
CA PRO A 151 22.11 -48.41 14.67
C PRO A 151 21.31 -47.98 13.43
N TYR A 152 20.65 -46.83 13.45
CA TYR A 152 19.69 -46.40 12.40
C TYR A 152 20.17 -45.21 11.58
N ARG A 153 21.43 -44.80 11.76
CA ARG A 153 22.03 -43.62 11.13
C ARG A 153 21.87 -43.61 9.61
N GLU A 154 22.20 -44.70 8.93
CA GLU A 154 22.04 -44.78 7.47
C GLU A 154 20.59 -44.65 7.00
N THR A 155 19.64 -45.15 7.80
CA THR A 155 18.22 -45.03 7.47
C THR A 155 17.74 -43.59 7.63
N VAL A 156 18.19 -42.90 8.68
CA VAL A 156 17.88 -41.48 8.91
C VAL A 156 18.52 -40.60 7.84
N ASP A 157 19.78 -40.84 7.48
CA ASP A 157 20.49 -40.09 6.43
C ASP A 157 19.83 -40.31 5.05
N SER A 158 19.36 -41.53 4.75
CA SER A 158 18.61 -41.84 3.53
C SER A 158 17.25 -41.12 3.48
N VAL A 159 16.56 -41.05 4.62
CA VAL A 159 15.30 -40.33 4.77
C VAL A 159 15.50 -38.82 4.59
N GLU A 160 16.55 -38.25 5.20
CA GLU A 160 16.90 -36.83 5.06
C GLU A 160 17.18 -36.46 3.61
N ARG A 161 17.96 -37.30 2.90
CA ARG A 161 18.22 -37.12 1.46
C ARG A 161 16.94 -37.17 0.62
N LYS A 162 16.04 -38.14 0.87
CA LYS A 162 14.76 -38.22 0.14
C LYS A 162 13.82 -37.06 0.45
N VAL A 163 13.81 -36.57 1.69
CA VAL A 163 13.04 -35.37 2.06
C VAL A 163 13.61 -34.12 1.39
N SER A 164 14.93 -34.03 1.26
CA SER A 164 15.59 -32.96 0.51
C SER A 164 15.23 -33.01 -0.99
N GLU A 165 15.22 -34.20 -1.60
CA GLU A 165 14.75 -34.38 -2.98
C GLU A 165 13.28 -33.98 -3.16
N ILE A 166 12.40 -34.31 -2.21
CA ILE A 166 10.99 -33.87 -2.23
C ILE A 166 10.89 -32.35 -2.09
N LYS A 167 11.71 -31.73 -1.21
CA LYS A 167 11.77 -30.28 -1.05
C LYS A 167 12.22 -29.59 -2.35
N ASP A 168 13.20 -30.16 -3.04
CA ASP A 168 13.71 -29.63 -4.32
C ASP A 168 12.67 -29.78 -5.45
N ILE A 169 11.93 -30.89 -5.50
CA ILE A 169 10.83 -31.09 -6.45
C ILE A 169 9.70 -30.09 -6.19
N LEU A 170 9.36 -29.85 -4.92
CA LEU A 170 8.33 -28.87 -4.57
C LEU A 170 8.79 -27.45 -4.93
N ALA A 171 10.06 -27.08 -4.66
CA ALA A 171 10.62 -25.77 -4.95
C ALA A 171 10.67 -25.41 -6.45
N GLN A 172 10.62 -26.39 -7.34
CA GLN A 172 10.58 -26.19 -8.79
C GLN A 172 9.17 -25.91 -9.34
N SER A 173 8.13 -25.99 -8.51
CA SER A 173 6.77 -25.63 -8.88
C SER A 173 6.44 -24.21 -8.41
N PRO A 174 5.87 -23.33 -9.27
CA PRO A 174 5.37 -22.01 -8.87
C PRO A 174 4.34 -22.07 -7.72
N ALA A 175 3.71 -23.23 -7.50
CA ALA A 175 2.80 -23.46 -6.37
C ALA A 175 3.48 -23.52 -4.99
N ALA A 176 4.82 -23.59 -4.91
CA ALA A 176 5.58 -23.75 -3.66
C ALA A 176 6.21 -22.46 -3.13
N GLU A 177 5.88 -21.29 -3.68
CA GLU A 177 6.38 -20.01 -3.18
C GLU A 177 6.16 -19.79 -1.66
N PRO A 178 5.04 -20.26 -1.05
CA PRO A 178 4.90 -20.24 0.41
C PRO A 178 5.92 -21.14 1.12
N LEU A 179 6.38 -22.26 0.56
CA LEU A 179 7.35 -23.15 1.23
C LEU A 179 8.73 -22.52 1.39
N LYS A 180 9.16 -21.73 0.40
CA LYS A 180 10.46 -21.03 0.46
C LYS A 180 10.39 -19.86 1.44
N ASN A 181 9.31 -19.07 1.39
CA ASN A 181 9.14 -17.93 2.29
C ASN A 181 8.81 -18.36 3.72
N ILE A 182 7.90 -19.31 3.92
CA ILE A 182 7.55 -19.85 5.24
C ILE A 182 8.73 -20.61 5.84
N GLY A 183 9.50 -21.36 5.04
CA GLY A 183 10.72 -22.03 5.51
C GLY A 183 11.79 -21.05 5.99
N ASN A 184 12.05 -19.99 5.22
CA ASN A 184 12.99 -18.93 5.62
C ASN A 184 12.50 -18.14 6.83
N LEU A 185 11.20 -17.81 6.86
CA LEU A 185 10.57 -17.10 7.98
C LEU A 185 10.53 -17.95 9.26
N PHE A 186 10.38 -19.27 9.16
CA PHE A 186 10.47 -20.16 10.32
C PHE A 186 11.91 -20.31 10.81
N GLU A 187 12.91 -20.40 9.93
CA GLU A 187 14.32 -20.40 10.35
C GLU A 187 14.73 -19.07 10.99
N GLU A 188 14.27 -17.94 10.46
CA GLU A 188 14.43 -16.63 11.10
C GLU A 188 13.68 -16.54 12.43
N ALA A 189 12.44 -17.01 12.51
CA ALA A 189 11.64 -16.99 13.73
C ALA A 189 12.24 -17.89 14.81
N GLU A 190 12.74 -19.08 14.47
CA GLU A 190 13.43 -19.97 15.42
C GLU A 190 14.72 -19.33 15.95
N LYS A 191 15.48 -18.65 15.07
CA LYS A 191 16.67 -17.91 15.47
C LYS A 191 16.32 -16.74 16.39
N LEU A 192 15.32 -15.94 16.03
CA LEU A 192 14.83 -14.82 16.83
C LEU A 192 14.27 -15.28 18.18
N ILE A 193 13.49 -16.35 18.24
CA ILE A 193 12.95 -16.89 19.49
C ILE A 193 14.10 -17.33 20.40
N LYS A 194 15.13 -17.97 19.86
CA LYS A 194 16.32 -18.38 20.63
C LYS A 194 17.10 -17.16 21.14
N ASP A 195 17.37 -16.19 20.26
CA ASP A 195 18.10 -14.97 20.61
C ASP A 195 17.34 -14.14 21.65
N VAL A 196 16.01 -14.01 21.52
CA VAL A 196 15.14 -13.30 22.46
C VAL A 196 15.05 -14.05 23.79
N THR A 197 14.92 -15.38 23.79
CA THR A 197 14.85 -16.15 25.04
C THR A 197 16.17 -16.05 25.82
N GLU A 198 17.31 -16.11 25.12
CA GLU A 198 18.63 -15.94 25.74
C GLU A 198 18.84 -14.50 26.24
N MET A 199 18.39 -13.51 25.46
CA MET A 199 18.44 -12.10 25.87
C MET A 199 17.52 -11.83 27.07
N MET A 200 16.31 -12.37 27.10
CA MET A 200 15.38 -12.24 28.22
C MET A 200 15.95 -12.86 29.50
N ALA A 201 16.53 -14.07 29.42
CA ALA A 201 17.19 -14.69 30.56
C ALA A 201 18.37 -13.86 31.08
N GLN A 202 19.19 -13.29 30.18
CA GLN A 202 20.29 -12.41 30.57
C GLN A 202 19.80 -11.08 31.16
N VAL A 203 18.71 -10.53 30.63
CA VAL A 203 18.09 -9.29 31.13
C VAL A 203 17.43 -9.52 32.49
N GLU A 204 16.75 -10.64 32.73
CA GLU A 204 16.16 -10.97 34.03
C GLU A 204 17.23 -11.10 35.12
N VAL A 205 18.34 -11.79 34.84
CA VAL A 205 19.48 -11.89 35.77
C VAL A 205 20.09 -10.51 36.02
N LYS A 206 20.39 -9.74 34.96
CA LYS A 206 20.93 -8.38 35.11
C LYS A 206 19.97 -7.44 35.82
N LEU A 207 18.67 -7.57 35.60
CA LEU A 207 17.64 -6.75 36.24
C LEU A 207 17.51 -7.10 37.71
N SER A 208 17.57 -8.38 38.08
CA SER A 208 17.60 -8.82 39.47
C SER A 208 18.86 -8.29 40.19
N ASP A 209 20.03 -8.43 39.57
CA ASP A 209 21.30 -7.92 40.13
C ASP A 209 21.28 -6.40 40.25
N THR A 210 20.85 -5.69 39.20
CA THR A 210 20.75 -4.21 39.18
C THR A 210 19.69 -3.71 40.14
N THR A 211 18.55 -4.40 40.31
CA THR A 211 17.52 -4.01 41.28
C THR A 211 18.02 -4.20 42.72
N SER A 212 18.76 -5.28 42.99
CA SER A 212 19.35 -5.50 44.31
C SER A 212 20.43 -4.46 44.63
N GLN A 213 21.30 -4.14 43.66
CA GLN A 213 22.31 -3.09 43.79
C GLN A 213 21.71 -1.69 43.84
N SER A 214 20.68 -1.40 43.05
CA SER A 214 19.99 -0.10 43.05
C SER A 214 19.29 0.14 44.38
N ASN A 215 18.65 -0.88 44.97
CA ASN A 215 18.05 -0.74 46.29
C ASN A 215 19.10 -0.54 47.40
N SER A 216 20.26 -1.20 47.32
CA SER A 216 21.34 -0.98 48.30
C SER A 216 22.02 0.38 48.11
N THR A 217 22.33 0.77 46.88
CA THR A 217 22.94 2.08 46.57
C THR A 217 21.98 3.24 46.78
N ALA A 218 20.69 3.11 46.49
CA ALA A 218 19.71 4.14 46.83
C ALA A 218 19.60 4.34 48.34
N LYS A 219 19.66 3.24 49.12
CA LYS A 219 19.65 3.33 50.59
C LYS A 219 20.94 3.94 51.15
N GLU A 220 22.10 3.58 50.58
CA GLU A 220 23.38 4.20 50.94
C GLU A 220 23.44 5.66 50.51
N LEU A 221 22.96 6.00 49.32
CA LEU A 221 22.94 7.37 48.80
C LEU A 221 21.96 8.25 49.57
N ASP A 222 20.79 7.74 49.94
CA ASP A 222 19.83 8.47 50.79
C ASP A 222 20.43 8.75 52.18
N SER A 223 21.13 7.77 52.77
CA SER A 223 21.90 7.96 54.02
C SER A 223 23.05 8.96 53.84
N LEU A 224 23.81 8.88 52.75
CA LEU A 224 24.93 9.78 52.49
C LEU A 224 24.46 11.20 52.18
N GLN A 225 23.33 11.35 51.48
CA GLN A 225 22.68 12.62 51.17
C GLN A 225 22.19 13.28 52.45
N THR A 226 21.50 12.54 53.34
CA THR A 226 21.07 13.08 54.63
C THR A 226 22.26 13.46 55.52
N GLU A 227 23.34 12.68 55.52
CA GLU A 227 24.58 13.02 56.22
C GLU A 227 25.27 14.25 55.61
N ALA A 228 25.33 14.37 54.29
CA ALA A 228 25.94 15.49 53.58
C ALA A 228 25.13 16.78 53.74
N GLU A 229 23.80 16.72 53.70
CA GLU A 229 22.92 17.86 53.95
C GLU A 229 23.00 18.29 55.42
N SER A 230 23.04 17.34 56.36
CA SER A 230 23.29 17.65 57.76
C SER A 230 24.65 18.32 57.94
N LEU A 231 25.70 17.82 57.27
CA LEU A 231 27.03 18.39 57.35
C LEU A 231 27.09 19.78 56.71
N ASP A 232 26.52 19.98 55.52
CA ASP A 232 26.45 21.28 54.84
C ASP A 232 25.71 22.32 55.70
N ASN A 233 24.58 21.94 56.31
CA ASN A 233 23.86 22.80 57.24
C ASN A 233 24.72 23.16 58.45
N THR A 234 25.42 22.20 59.05
CA THR A 234 26.33 22.51 60.17
C THR A 234 27.52 23.37 59.76
N VAL A 235 28.06 23.18 58.55
CA VAL A 235 29.17 23.99 58.01
C VAL A 235 28.69 25.41 57.72
N LYS A 236 27.51 25.58 57.13
CA LYS A 236 26.88 26.90 56.91
C LYS A 236 26.60 27.60 58.23
N GLU A 237 26.02 26.91 59.20
CA GLU A 237 25.77 27.47 60.54
C GLU A 237 27.08 27.88 61.22
N LEU A 238 28.11 27.02 61.16
CA LEU A 238 29.42 27.33 61.73
C LEU A 238 30.11 28.47 60.99
N ALA A 239 29.96 28.57 59.66
CA ALA A 239 30.49 29.65 58.83
C ALA A 239 29.79 30.98 59.13
N GLU A 240 28.45 30.99 59.28
CA GLU A 240 27.69 32.18 59.68
C GLU A 240 28.07 32.63 61.09
N GLN A 241 28.25 31.70 62.04
CA GLN A 241 28.74 32.01 63.38
C GLN A 241 30.16 32.59 63.33
N LEU A 242 31.06 32.02 62.52
CA LEU A 242 32.42 32.53 62.31
C LEU A 242 32.41 33.92 61.66
N GLU A 243 31.52 34.16 60.70
CA GLU A 243 31.40 35.42 59.98
C GLU A 243 30.80 36.51 60.87
N PHE A 244 29.84 36.16 61.73
CA PHE A 244 29.33 37.05 62.77
C PHE A 244 30.42 37.45 63.78
N ILE A 245 31.22 36.49 64.24
CA ILE A 245 32.37 36.76 65.14
C ILE A 245 33.43 37.60 64.42
N LYS A 246 33.74 37.28 63.16
CA LYS A 246 34.73 37.98 62.35
C LYS A 246 34.30 39.41 62.01
N ASN A 247 33.02 39.64 61.70
CA ASN A 247 32.47 40.96 61.40
C ASN A 247 32.22 41.81 62.65
N SER A 248 32.25 41.21 63.84
CA SER A 248 32.22 41.94 65.13
C SER A 248 33.56 42.63 65.43
N ASP A 249 34.65 42.28 64.73
CA ASP A 249 35.93 42.99 64.72
C ASP A 249 36.10 43.77 63.39
N ILE A 250 36.52 45.03 63.49
CA ILE A 250 36.69 45.93 62.35
C ILE A 250 37.63 45.35 61.29
N ARG A 251 38.66 44.60 61.70
CA ARG A 251 39.62 43.98 60.77
C ARG A 251 39.00 42.82 60.00
N GLY A 252 38.20 42.00 60.69
CA GLY A 252 37.54 40.86 60.06
C GLY A 252 36.42 41.29 59.11
N ALA A 253 35.68 42.35 59.44
CA ALA A 253 34.71 42.96 58.54
C ALA A 253 35.37 43.49 57.25
N LEU A 254 36.56 44.12 57.35
CA LEU A 254 37.32 44.61 56.20
C LEU A 254 37.79 43.46 55.28
N ASP A 255 38.24 42.34 55.86
CA ASP A 255 38.62 41.15 55.09
C ASP A 255 37.42 40.55 54.33
N SER A 256 36.25 40.50 54.96
CA SER A 256 35.01 40.02 54.32
C SER A 256 34.58 40.93 53.17
N ILE A 257 34.61 42.25 53.36
CA ILE A 257 34.32 43.23 52.30
C ILE A 257 35.29 43.08 51.13
N THR A 258 36.59 42.92 51.42
CA THR A 258 37.62 42.73 50.38
C THR A 258 37.38 41.45 49.59
N LYS A 259 37.02 40.36 50.26
CA LYS A 259 36.66 39.08 49.62
C LYS A 259 35.46 39.24 48.68
N TYR A 260 34.37 39.84 49.15
CA TYR A 260 33.17 40.03 48.31
C TYR A 260 33.41 40.99 47.14
N PHE A 261 34.23 42.02 47.34
CA PHE A 261 34.66 42.90 46.27
C PHE A 261 35.44 42.14 45.18
N GLN A 262 36.37 41.26 45.58
CA GLN A 262 37.11 40.41 44.65
C GLN A 262 36.17 39.46 43.87
N MET A 263 35.22 38.82 44.56
CA MET A 263 34.22 37.96 43.91
C MET A 263 33.34 38.73 42.92
N SER A 264 33.02 39.99 43.21
CA SER A 264 32.28 40.87 42.29
C SER A 264 33.09 41.17 41.03
N LEU A 265 34.40 41.42 41.16
CA LEU A 265 35.28 41.66 40.02
C LEU A 265 35.41 40.42 39.12
N GLU A 266 35.56 39.23 39.71
CA GLU A 266 35.60 37.98 38.94
C GLU A 266 34.27 37.67 38.24
N ALA A 267 33.15 38.04 38.85
CA ALA A 267 31.84 37.92 38.20
C ALA A 267 31.69 38.89 37.03
N GLU A 268 32.16 40.12 37.18
CA GLU A 268 32.21 41.12 36.11
C GLU A 268 33.08 40.65 34.94
N GLU A 269 34.26 40.07 35.22
CA GLU A 269 35.14 39.50 34.19
C GLU A 269 34.44 38.39 33.38
N ARG A 270 33.74 37.47 34.06
CA ARG A 270 32.97 36.40 33.38
C ARG A 270 31.84 36.94 32.51
N VAL A 271 31.16 37.99 32.95
CA VAL A 271 30.11 38.64 32.15
C VAL A 271 30.73 39.31 30.93
N ASN A 272 31.82 40.06 31.11
CA ASN A 272 32.52 40.74 30.02
C ASN A 272 33.05 39.76 28.97
N ALA A 273 33.60 38.61 29.37
CA ALA A 273 34.00 37.54 28.45
C ALA A 273 32.83 37.01 27.60
N SER A 274 31.61 37.04 28.15
CA SER A 274 30.41 36.55 27.49
C SER A 274 29.71 37.60 26.61
N THR A 275 29.95 38.90 26.85
CA THR A 275 29.20 40.00 26.20
C THR A 275 30.04 41.03 25.46
N ALA A 276 31.24 41.37 25.94
CA ALA A 276 32.00 42.53 25.48
C ALA A 276 33.34 42.15 24.81
N GLU A 277 33.86 40.97 25.12
CA GLU A 277 35.12 40.51 24.51
C GLU A 277 34.95 40.08 23.04
N PRO A 278 36.01 40.22 22.22
CA PRO A 278 36.02 39.70 20.86
C PRO A 278 35.78 38.19 20.89
N ASN A 279 34.90 37.70 20.00
CA ASN A 279 34.50 36.29 19.93
C ASN A 279 33.67 35.79 21.14
N SER A 280 33.06 36.71 21.89
CA SER A 280 32.10 36.38 22.93
C SER A 280 30.87 35.65 22.36
N THR A 281 30.16 34.92 23.21
CA THR A 281 28.98 34.15 22.82
C THR A 281 27.90 35.03 22.19
N VAL A 282 27.74 36.26 22.68
CA VAL A 282 26.76 37.21 22.14
C VAL A 282 27.15 37.69 20.73
N GLU A 283 28.44 37.97 20.51
CA GLU A 283 28.96 38.39 19.20
C GLU A 283 28.84 37.25 18.17
N GLN A 284 29.21 36.02 18.55
CA GLN A 284 29.03 34.84 17.69
C GLN A 284 27.56 34.62 17.33
N SER A 285 26.65 34.82 18.29
CA SER A 285 25.21 34.74 18.04
C SER A 285 24.74 35.82 17.06
N ALA A 286 25.28 37.05 17.15
CA ALA A 286 24.98 38.12 16.21
C ALA A 286 25.45 37.81 14.79
N LEU A 287 26.71 37.35 14.63
CA LEU A 287 27.25 36.94 13.33
C LEU A 287 26.47 35.76 12.72
N MET A 288 26.02 34.82 13.54
CA MET A 288 25.20 33.71 13.06
C MET A 288 23.83 34.19 12.56
N ARG A 289 23.18 35.13 13.26
CA ARG A 289 21.92 35.72 12.79
C ARG A 289 22.07 36.42 11.45
N ASP A 290 23.12 37.23 11.29
CA ASP A 290 23.43 37.96 10.06
C ASP A 290 23.60 36.99 8.86
N ARG A 291 24.36 35.90 9.06
CA ARG A 291 24.52 34.84 8.04
C ARG A 291 23.21 34.14 7.69
N VAL A 292 22.32 33.95 8.66
CA VAL A 292 21.01 33.33 8.40
C VAL A 292 20.13 34.28 7.61
N GLU A 293 20.13 35.57 7.94
CA GLU A 293 19.39 36.60 7.19
C GLU A 293 19.86 36.67 5.73
N ASP A 294 21.16 36.64 5.47
CA ASP A 294 21.71 36.61 4.10
C ASP A 294 21.19 35.42 3.28
N VAL A 295 21.23 34.21 3.86
CA VAL A 295 20.75 33.00 3.20
C VAL A 295 19.24 33.06 2.95
N MET A 296 18.48 33.64 3.89
CA MET A 296 17.04 33.82 3.72
C MET A 296 16.73 34.78 2.57
N MET A 297 17.43 35.92 2.48
CA MET A 297 17.25 36.87 1.37
C MET A 297 17.61 36.27 0.01
N GLU A 298 18.70 35.51 -0.07
CA GLU A 298 19.10 34.81 -1.30
C GLU A 298 18.02 33.80 -1.74
N ARG A 299 17.50 32.99 -0.79
CA ARG A 299 16.45 32.01 -1.07
C ARG A 299 15.14 32.66 -1.49
N GLU A 300 14.75 33.77 -0.86
CA GLU A 300 13.56 34.52 -1.23
C GLU A 300 13.65 35.04 -2.68
N SER A 301 14.81 35.60 -3.06
CA SER A 301 15.04 36.08 -4.43
C SER A 301 14.93 34.95 -5.44
N GLN A 302 15.59 33.81 -5.18
CA GLN A 302 15.52 32.62 -6.06
C GLN A 302 14.09 32.08 -6.20
N PHE A 303 13.31 32.12 -5.12
CA PHE A 303 11.92 31.67 -5.15
C PHE A 303 11.06 32.59 -6.02
N LYS A 304 11.18 33.91 -5.87
CA LYS A 304 10.43 34.90 -6.67
C LYS A 304 10.72 34.77 -8.16
N GLU A 305 12.00 34.66 -8.54
CA GLU A 305 12.38 34.48 -9.96
C GLU A 305 11.75 33.21 -10.57
N LYS A 306 11.81 32.08 -9.85
CA LYS A 306 11.19 30.82 -10.30
C LYS A 306 9.67 30.90 -10.37
N GLN A 307 9.05 31.59 -9.43
CA GLN A 307 7.59 31.78 -9.42
C GLN A 307 7.14 32.58 -10.64
N GLU A 308 7.83 33.66 -10.97
CA GLU A 308 7.54 34.47 -12.16
C GLU A 308 7.75 33.68 -13.46
N GLU A 309 8.82 32.89 -13.55
CA GLU A 309 9.08 32.02 -14.70
C GLU A 309 7.96 30.98 -14.88
N GLN A 310 7.55 30.31 -13.81
CA GLN A 310 6.46 29.33 -13.85
C GLN A 310 5.13 29.98 -14.23
N ALA A 311 4.82 31.17 -13.70
CA ALA A 311 3.62 31.91 -14.07
C ALA A 311 3.60 32.22 -15.58
N ARG A 312 4.75 32.63 -16.16
CA ARG A 312 4.87 32.88 -17.60
C ARG A 312 4.66 31.62 -18.44
N LEU A 313 5.20 30.48 -18.01
CA LEU A 313 5.02 29.20 -18.70
C LEU A 313 3.55 28.74 -18.68
N LEU A 314 2.85 28.95 -17.56
CA LEU A 314 1.42 28.64 -17.46
C LEU A 314 0.58 29.51 -18.39
N ASP A 315 0.89 30.80 -18.49
CA ASP A 315 0.20 31.72 -19.40
C ASP A 315 0.43 31.35 -20.88
N GLU A 316 1.67 30.98 -21.24
CA GLU A 316 1.98 30.46 -22.58
C GLU A 316 1.20 29.16 -22.89
N LEU A 317 1.11 28.24 -21.92
CA LEU A 317 0.35 27.01 -22.08
C LEU A 317 -1.16 27.28 -22.23
N ALA A 318 -1.71 28.20 -21.43
CA ALA A 318 -3.10 28.62 -21.54
C ALA A 318 -3.41 29.22 -22.92
N GLY A 319 -2.52 30.05 -23.47
CA GLY A 319 -2.63 30.56 -24.83
C GLY A 319 -2.58 29.46 -25.91
N LYS A 320 -1.73 28.45 -25.73
CA LYS A 320 -1.68 27.28 -26.63
C LYS A 320 -2.96 26.44 -26.55
N LEU A 321 -3.54 26.28 -25.37
CA LEU A 321 -4.82 25.58 -25.19
C LEU A 321 -5.99 26.34 -25.82
N GLN A 322 -6.03 27.67 -25.69
CA GLN A 322 -7.09 28.50 -26.32
C GLN A 322 -7.02 28.50 -27.86
N SER A 323 -5.84 28.36 -28.44
CA SER A 323 -5.64 28.31 -29.89
C SER A 323 -5.77 26.91 -30.50
N LEU A 324 -5.99 25.88 -29.68
CA LEU A 324 -6.16 24.51 -30.15
C LEU A 324 -7.57 24.32 -30.74
N ASP A 325 -7.66 24.40 -32.07
CA ASP A 325 -8.89 24.07 -32.80
C ASP A 325 -8.98 22.56 -33.09
N LEU A 326 -9.96 21.90 -32.48
CA LEU A 326 -10.24 20.47 -32.67
C LEU A 326 -11.32 20.19 -33.73
N SER A 327 -11.81 21.20 -34.44
CA SER A 327 -12.90 21.08 -35.40
C SER A 327 -12.62 20.06 -36.49
N ALA A 328 -11.41 20.05 -37.06
CA ALA A 328 -11.01 19.09 -38.10
C ALA A 328 -10.97 17.65 -37.57
N ALA A 329 -10.54 17.45 -36.32
CA ALA A 329 -10.54 16.14 -35.69
C ALA A 329 -11.97 15.66 -35.40
N ALA A 330 -12.85 16.55 -34.94
CA ALA A 330 -14.27 16.27 -34.69
C ALA A 330 -15.03 15.90 -35.96
N GLU A 331 -14.72 16.56 -37.08
CA GLU A 331 -15.28 16.23 -38.40
C GLU A 331 -14.86 14.82 -38.83
N MET A 332 -13.56 14.50 -38.77
CA MET A 332 -13.08 13.17 -39.18
C MET A 332 -13.59 12.04 -38.26
N THR A 333 -13.73 12.28 -36.96
CA THR A 333 -14.14 11.23 -36.01
C THR A 333 -15.65 11.03 -35.95
N CYS A 334 -16.42 12.11 -35.76
CA CYS A 334 -17.86 12.04 -35.52
C CYS A 334 -18.70 12.42 -36.75
N GLY A 335 -18.12 13.08 -37.75
CA GLY A 335 -18.84 13.62 -38.91
C GLY A 335 -19.48 14.98 -38.64
N THR A 336 -18.98 15.70 -37.64
CA THR A 336 -19.52 17.00 -37.21
C THR A 336 -18.99 18.12 -38.10
N PRO A 337 -19.83 19.03 -38.61
CA PRO A 337 -19.36 20.19 -39.38
C PRO A 337 -18.43 21.09 -38.55
N PRO A 338 -17.39 21.71 -39.15
CA PRO A 338 -16.50 22.63 -38.46
C PRO A 338 -17.25 23.79 -37.80
N GLY A 339 -16.96 24.07 -36.52
CA GLY A 339 -17.54 25.18 -35.76
C GLY A 339 -18.96 24.96 -35.22
N ALA A 340 -19.54 23.77 -35.39
CA ALA A 340 -20.88 23.47 -34.88
C ALA A 340 -20.85 23.03 -33.40
N SER A 341 -21.79 23.54 -32.59
CA SER A 341 -21.89 23.22 -31.16
C SER A 341 -22.58 21.87 -30.92
N CYS A 342 -22.34 21.25 -29.76
CA CYS A 342 -22.93 19.94 -29.42
C CYS A 342 -24.46 19.89 -29.45
N SER A 343 -25.11 21.04 -29.21
CA SER A 343 -26.56 21.20 -29.23
C SER A 343 -27.15 21.30 -30.64
N GLU A 344 -26.34 21.69 -31.63
CA GLU A 344 -26.80 21.98 -33.00
C GLU A 344 -26.55 20.81 -33.96
N THR A 345 -25.80 19.80 -33.55
CA THR A 345 -25.33 18.72 -34.46
C THR A 345 -26.07 17.41 -34.22
N GLU A 346 -26.61 16.85 -35.30
CA GLU A 346 -27.18 15.49 -35.27
C GLU A 346 -26.09 14.44 -35.01
N CYS A 347 -24.87 14.68 -35.53
CA CYS A 347 -23.72 13.79 -35.40
C CYS A 347 -22.90 13.95 -34.10
N GLY A 348 -23.23 14.94 -33.26
CA GLY A 348 -22.54 15.18 -32.00
C GLY A 348 -21.11 15.68 -32.16
N GLY A 349 -20.16 15.15 -31.39
CA GLY A 349 -18.74 15.54 -31.39
C GLY A 349 -17.95 14.78 -30.32
N PRO A 350 -16.60 14.84 -30.31
CA PRO A 350 -15.76 13.95 -29.47
C PRO A 350 -16.05 14.02 -27.97
N ASN A 351 -16.49 15.19 -27.48
CA ASN A 351 -16.88 15.44 -26.10
C ASN A 351 -18.37 15.81 -25.94
N CYS A 352 -19.17 15.68 -27.01
CA CYS A 352 -20.58 16.01 -26.92
C CYS A 352 -21.33 14.94 -26.13
N ARG A 353 -22.23 15.41 -25.27
CA ARG A 353 -23.14 14.56 -24.51
C ARG A 353 -24.59 14.91 -24.82
N THR A 354 -25.46 13.92 -24.76
CA THR A 354 -26.91 14.12 -24.77
C THR A 354 -27.36 14.76 -23.46
N ASP A 355 -28.60 15.26 -23.41
CA ASP A 355 -29.21 15.77 -22.17
C ASP A 355 -29.30 14.72 -21.06
N GLU A 356 -29.21 13.44 -21.43
CA GLU A 356 -29.17 12.27 -20.53
C GLU A 356 -27.74 11.91 -20.10
N GLY A 357 -26.73 12.64 -20.60
CA GLY A 357 -25.31 12.49 -20.24
C GLY A 357 -24.53 11.46 -21.06
N GLU A 358 -25.16 10.81 -22.05
CA GLU A 358 -24.52 9.81 -22.92
C GLU A 358 -23.64 10.47 -23.99
N LYS A 359 -22.52 9.84 -24.34
CA LYS A 359 -21.62 10.38 -25.39
C LYS A 359 -22.28 10.30 -26.76
N LYS A 360 -22.36 11.42 -27.46
CA LYS A 360 -22.94 11.52 -28.80
C LYS A 360 -21.84 11.82 -29.82
N CYS A 361 -21.47 10.83 -30.62
CA CYS A 361 -20.48 10.96 -31.70
C CYS A 361 -20.81 9.95 -32.81
N GLY A 362 -21.14 10.45 -34.01
CA GLY A 362 -21.59 9.63 -35.12
C GLY A 362 -23.08 9.30 -35.05
N GLY A 363 -23.52 8.42 -35.95
CA GLY A 363 -24.93 8.04 -36.11
C GLY A 363 -25.38 7.98 -37.57
N PRO A 364 -26.66 7.64 -37.81
CA PRO A 364 -27.21 7.57 -39.16
C PRO A 364 -27.08 8.91 -39.89
N GLY A 365 -26.55 8.89 -41.12
CA GLY A 365 -26.32 10.10 -41.91
C GLY A 365 -24.98 10.82 -41.65
N CYS A 366 -24.21 10.39 -40.64
CA CYS A 366 -22.93 10.98 -40.30
C CYS A 366 -21.77 10.29 -41.04
N GLY A 367 -20.88 11.08 -41.65
CA GLY A 367 -19.73 10.58 -42.42
C GLY A 367 -18.48 10.27 -41.60
N GLY A 368 -18.53 10.41 -40.27
CA GLY A 368 -17.37 10.24 -39.39
C GLY A 368 -16.90 8.79 -39.26
N LEU A 369 -15.64 8.62 -38.86
CA LEU A 369 -15.00 7.33 -38.60
C LEU A 369 -15.85 6.41 -37.70
N VAL A 370 -16.47 6.96 -36.66
CA VAL A 370 -17.31 6.17 -35.72
C VAL A 370 -18.49 5.53 -36.45
N THR A 371 -19.19 6.28 -37.30
CA THR A 371 -20.31 5.75 -38.09
C THR A 371 -19.84 4.72 -39.11
N VAL A 372 -18.71 4.97 -39.77
CA VAL A 372 -18.14 4.02 -40.75
C VAL A 372 -17.78 2.70 -40.08
N ALA A 373 -17.13 2.74 -38.91
CA ALA A 373 -16.77 1.56 -38.14
C ALA A 373 -18.03 0.79 -37.67
N HIS A 374 -19.04 1.51 -37.18
CA HIS A 374 -20.30 0.89 -36.75
C HIS A 374 -21.03 0.20 -37.91
N ASN A 375 -21.13 0.86 -39.07
CA ASN A 375 -21.76 0.28 -40.27
C ASN A 375 -20.99 -0.95 -40.78
N ALA A 376 -19.65 -0.92 -40.74
CA ALA A 376 -18.83 -2.06 -41.14
C ALA A 376 -19.03 -3.25 -40.19
N TRP A 377 -19.09 -3.00 -38.89
CA TRP A 377 -19.37 -4.02 -37.88
C TRP A 377 -20.76 -4.63 -38.06
N GLN A 378 -21.79 -3.80 -38.25
CA GLN A 378 -23.16 -4.28 -38.41
C GLN A 378 -23.30 -5.13 -39.67
N LYS A 379 -22.71 -4.69 -40.80
CA LYS A 379 -22.66 -5.51 -42.02
C LYS A 379 -21.91 -6.82 -41.84
N ALA A 380 -20.83 -6.85 -41.06
CA ALA A 380 -20.11 -8.08 -40.78
C ALA A 380 -20.98 -9.06 -39.97
N MET A 381 -21.77 -8.55 -39.03
CA MET A 381 -22.67 -9.38 -38.23
C MET A 381 -23.86 -9.90 -39.05
N ASP A 382 -24.45 -9.06 -39.90
CA ASP A 382 -25.49 -9.49 -40.85
C ASP A 382 -24.95 -10.58 -41.79
N LEU A 383 -23.72 -10.41 -42.31
CA LEU A 383 -23.07 -11.39 -43.17
C LEU A 383 -22.81 -12.72 -42.43
N ASP A 384 -22.38 -12.68 -41.17
CA ASP A 384 -22.16 -13.88 -40.36
C ASP A 384 -23.47 -14.68 -40.17
N GLN A 385 -24.57 -13.96 -39.93
CA GLN A 385 -25.88 -14.56 -39.81
C GLN A 385 -26.39 -15.19 -41.13
N ASP A 386 -26.15 -14.51 -42.25
CA ASP A 386 -26.45 -15.06 -43.59
C ASP A 386 -25.63 -16.33 -43.88
N VAL A 387 -24.34 -16.35 -43.50
CA VAL A 387 -23.48 -17.53 -43.65
C VAL A 387 -23.99 -18.71 -42.81
N LEU A 388 -24.40 -18.47 -41.57
CA LEU A 388 -24.98 -19.51 -40.71
C LEU A 388 -26.27 -20.09 -41.31
N SER A 389 -27.14 -19.24 -41.88
CA SER A 389 -28.34 -19.70 -42.58
C SER A 389 -27.99 -20.56 -43.80
N ALA A 390 -27.04 -20.11 -44.62
CA ALA A 390 -26.60 -20.86 -45.80
C ALA A 390 -25.97 -22.22 -45.44
N LEU A 391 -25.21 -22.30 -44.35
CA LEU A 391 -24.65 -23.57 -43.85
C LEU A 391 -25.75 -24.57 -43.46
N SER A 392 -26.83 -24.09 -42.84
CA SER A 392 -27.98 -24.92 -42.49
C SER A 392 -28.68 -25.47 -43.74
N GLU A 393 -28.85 -24.65 -44.78
CA GLU A 393 -29.42 -25.09 -46.06
C GLU A 393 -28.53 -26.15 -46.75
N VAL A 394 -27.21 -25.97 -46.71
CA VAL A 394 -26.25 -26.94 -47.26
C VAL A 394 -26.32 -28.28 -46.52
N GLU A 395 -26.47 -28.27 -45.20
CA GLU A 395 -26.62 -29.49 -44.40
C GLU A 395 -27.91 -30.24 -44.76
N GLN A 396 -29.01 -29.52 -44.96
CA GLN A 396 -30.28 -30.10 -45.41
C GLN A 396 -30.16 -30.71 -46.81
N LEU A 397 -29.50 -30.01 -47.74
CA LEU A 397 -29.20 -30.52 -49.09
C LEU A 397 -28.34 -31.78 -49.04
N SER A 398 -27.28 -31.79 -48.21
CA SER A 398 -26.41 -32.95 -48.00
C SER A 398 -27.20 -34.18 -47.53
N LYS A 399 -28.14 -33.98 -46.60
CA LYS A 399 -29.06 -35.03 -46.14
C LYS A 399 -29.95 -35.57 -47.27
N MET A 400 -30.54 -34.69 -48.08
CA MET A 400 -31.36 -35.13 -49.23
C MET A 400 -30.54 -35.89 -50.27
N VAL A 401 -29.31 -35.46 -50.56
CA VAL A 401 -28.42 -36.15 -51.50
C VAL A 401 -28.01 -37.53 -50.97
N SER A 402 -27.72 -37.65 -49.68
CA SER A 402 -27.39 -38.94 -49.07
C SER A 402 -28.58 -39.91 -49.06
N GLU A 403 -29.80 -39.43 -48.78
CA GLU A 403 -31.03 -40.23 -48.92
C GLU A 403 -31.28 -40.67 -50.38
N ALA A 404 -31.09 -39.76 -51.34
CA ALA A 404 -31.24 -40.08 -52.76
C ALA A 404 -30.20 -41.12 -53.22
N LYS A 405 -28.95 -41.01 -52.75
CA LYS A 405 -27.89 -42.00 -53.01
C LYS A 405 -28.26 -43.37 -52.45
N LEU A 406 -28.74 -43.44 -51.21
CA LEU A 406 -29.18 -44.69 -50.59
C LEU A 406 -30.24 -45.39 -51.45
N ARG A 407 -31.28 -44.65 -51.88
CA ARG A 407 -32.32 -45.18 -52.76
C ARG A 407 -31.78 -45.64 -54.12
N ALA A 408 -30.81 -44.91 -54.69
CA ALA A 408 -30.17 -45.31 -55.94
C ALA A 408 -29.37 -46.61 -55.79
N ASP A 409 -28.67 -46.79 -54.66
CA ASP A 409 -27.93 -48.02 -54.35
C ASP A 409 -28.89 -49.21 -54.14
N GLU A 410 -30.02 -49.02 -53.45
CA GLU A 410 -31.08 -50.05 -53.31
C GLU A 410 -31.68 -50.47 -54.66
N ALA A 411 -31.95 -49.49 -55.53
CA ALA A 411 -32.47 -49.75 -56.87
C ALA A 411 -31.46 -50.50 -57.74
N LYS A 412 -30.17 -50.14 -57.66
CA LYS A 412 -29.07 -50.85 -58.33
C LYS A 412 -29.00 -52.30 -57.85
N GLN A 413 -29.03 -52.52 -56.53
CA GLN A 413 -28.94 -53.86 -55.95
C GLN A 413 -30.13 -54.73 -56.37
N SER A 414 -31.34 -54.16 -56.39
CA SER A 414 -32.54 -54.83 -56.89
C SER A 414 -32.43 -55.20 -58.38
N ALA A 415 -31.87 -54.32 -59.20
CA ALA A 415 -31.65 -54.58 -60.63
C ALA A 415 -30.62 -55.70 -60.86
N GLU A 416 -29.54 -55.74 -60.09
CA GLU A 416 -28.55 -56.84 -60.10
C GLU A 416 -29.20 -58.18 -59.74
N ASP A 417 -30.06 -58.20 -58.73
CA ASP A 417 -30.81 -59.39 -58.30
C ASP A 417 -31.78 -59.91 -59.38
N ILE A 418 -32.48 -59.00 -60.06
CA ILE A 418 -33.34 -59.32 -61.20
C ILE A 418 -32.52 -59.89 -62.35
N LEU A 419 -31.33 -59.33 -62.62
CA LEU A 419 -30.46 -59.77 -63.71
C LEU A 419 -29.92 -61.19 -63.44
N LEU A 420 -29.54 -61.49 -62.19
CA LEU A 420 -29.16 -62.84 -61.76
C LEU A 420 -30.30 -63.84 -61.94
N LYS A 421 -31.51 -63.50 -61.49
CA LYS A 421 -32.70 -64.37 -61.70
C LYS A 421 -32.99 -64.57 -63.18
N THR A 422 -32.89 -63.52 -64.00
CA THR A 422 -33.14 -63.60 -65.44
C THR A 422 -32.14 -64.51 -66.13
N ASN A 423 -30.84 -64.41 -65.81
CA ASN A 423 -29.81 -65.31 -66.33
C ASN A 423 -30.06 -66.77 -65.92
N ALA A 424 -30.41 -67.04 -64.66
CA ALA A 424 -30.75 -68.39 -64.20
C ALA A 424 -31.99 -68.96 -64.92
N THR A 425 -32.96 -68.10 -65.24
CA THR A 425 -34.16 -68.49 -66.01
C THR A 425 -33.80 -68.79 -67.47
N LYS A 426 -32.91 -67.99 -68.05
CA LYS A 426 -32.37 -68.20 -69.40
C LYS A 426 -31.61 -69.53 -69.51
N GLU A 427 -30.68 -69.82 -68.60
CA GLU A 427 -29.96 -71.11 -68.57
C GLU A 427 -30.92 -72.30 -68.48
N LYS A 428 -32.00 -72.16 -67.71
CA LYS A 428 -33.03 -73.18 -67.58
C LYS A 428 -33.84 -73.38 -68.86
N MET A 429 -34.13 -72.30 -69.59
CA MET A 429 -34.76 -72.38 -70.92
C MET A 429 -33.83 -72.99 -71.96
N ASP A 430 -32.56 -72.57 -72.01
CA ASP A 430 -31.58 -73.08 -72.96
C ASP A 430 -31.42 -74.60 -72.77
N LYS A 431 -31.32 -75.07 -71.53
CA LYS A 431 -31.30 -76.51 -71.21
C LYS A 431 -32.57 -77.25 -71.65
N SER A 432 -33.74 -76.65 -71.44
CA SER A 432 -35.01 -77.24 -71.85
C SER A 432 -35.21 -77.28 -73.37
N ASN A 433 -34.49 -76.44 -74.12
CA ASN A 433 -34.51 -76.39 -75.58
C ASN A 433 -33.50 -77.36 -76.21
N GLU A 434 -32.46 -77.77 -75.48
CA GLU A 434 -31.55 -78.87 -75.88
C GLU A 434 -32.15 -80.26 -75.65
N ASP A 435 -33.13 -80.38 -74.76
CA ASP A 435 -33.86 -81.63 -74.45
C ASP A 435 -35.03 -81.93 -75.42
N LEU A 436 -35.32 -81.03 -76.37
CA LEU A 436 -36.36 -81.11 -77.43
C LEU A 436 -35.73 -81.37 -78.81
#